data_AF-A0A395M4X6-F1
#
_entry.id   AF-A0A395M4X6-F1
#
_cell.length_a   1.000
_cell.length_b   1.000
_cell.length_c   1.000
_cell.angle_alpha   90.00
_cell.angle_beta   90.00
_cell.angle_gamma   90.00
#
_symmetry.space_group_name_H-M   'P 1'
#
loop_
_entity.id
_entity.type
_entity.pdbx_description
1 polymer ?
#
loop_
_entity_poly.entity_id
_entity_poly.type
_entity_poly.pdbx_seq_one_letter_code
_entity_poly.pdbx_strand_id
1 'polypeptide(L)'
;MCGYGGLLTRNTQPPTEGNDLATQIEAWRSRQDRACGAIRSRLGYNARVFTTGILTAQGMISHLETRYRPVGSAIFQELDRKFQELTLDSCDSVMEYANKPRQVRAELLEMDEMCQIGEPHFVNKFLCGLGPDYEVFLTAFNQNHNILPIRDPNNRNIILKEAVTFEIAIFAASQEEDRQRGATARIAHRAMVAQ
;
A
#
# COMPACT_ATOMS: atom_id res chain seq x y z
N MET A 1 1.17 24.06 -15.12
CA MET A 1 1.34 22.59 -15.26
C MET A 1 2.83 22.27 -15.36
N CYS A 2 3.36 21.43 -14.47
CA CYS A 2 4.78 21.06 -14.45
C CYS A 2 5.11 20.19 -15.66
N GLY A 3 5.79 20.75 -16.67
CA GLY A 3 5.99 20.17 -18.01
C GLY A 3 6.96 18.96 -18.10
N TYR A 4 6.94 18.04 -17.13
CA TYR A 4 7.84 16.87 -17.08
C TYR A 4 7.11 15.51 -17.10
N GLY A 5 5.78 15.49 -17.21
CA GLY A 5 4.95 14.28 -17.04
C GLY A 5 5.23 13.12 -18.01
N GLY A 6 6.07 13.31 -19.02
CA GLY A 6 6.48 12.26 -19.97
C GLY A 6 7.95 11.82 -19.88
N LEU A 7 8.78 12.41 -19.02
CA LEU A 7 10.24 12.15 -19.00
C LEU A 7 10.62 10.75 -18.49
N LEU A 8 9.73 10.09 -17.74
CA LEU A 8 9.92 8.73 -17.22
C LEU A 8 9.21 7.67 -18.08
N THR A 9 8.53 8.08 -19.16
CA THR A 9 7.75 7.18 -20.02
C THR A 9 8.09 7.38 -21.50
N ARG A 10 7.48 8.38 -22.14
CA ARG A 10 7.54 8.57 -23.61
C ARG A 10 8.71 9.45 -24.09
N ASN A 11 9.27 10.30 -23.23
CA ASN A 11 10.30 11.30 -23.56
C ASN A 11 11.60 11.06 -22.77
N THR A 12 11.92 9.79 -22.52
CA THR A 12 13.12 9.37 -21.77
C THR A 12 14.41 9.68 -22.53
N GLN A 13 14.37 9.68 -23.85
CA GLN A 13 15.48 9.97 -24.75
C GLN A 13 15.34 11.34 -25.40
N PRO A 14 16.45 11.99 -25.79
CA PRO A 14 16.41 13.22 -26.55
C PRO A 14 15.74 12.98 -27.92
N PRO A 15 15.06 14.00 -28.49
CA PRO A 15 14.52 13.92 -29.84
C PRO A 15 15.66 13.71 -30.86
N THR A 16 15.43 12.83 -31.84
CA THR A 16 16.42 12.43 -32.86
C THR A 16 16.09 12.97 -34.26
N GLU A 17 14.82 13.31 -34.53
CA GLU A 17 14.34 13.77 -35.83
C GLU A 17 13.33 14.91 -35.66
N GLY A 18 13.33 15.87 -36.60
CA GLY A 18 12.36 16.96 -36.63
C GLY A 18 12.93 18.27 -37.17
N ASN A 19 12.03 19.17 -37.58
CA ASN A 19 12.39 20.56 -37.88
C ASN A 19 12.78 21.27 -36.57
N ASP A 20 13.88 22.02 -36.58
CA ASP A 20 14.42 22.74 -35.41
C ASP A 20 14.86 21.83 -34.23
N LEU A 21 15.59 20.76 -34.58
CA LEU A 21 16.11 19.76 -33.64
C LEU A 21 16.90 20.38 -32.45
N ALA A 22 17.64 21.47 -32.69
CA ALA A 22 18.42 22.14 -31.66
C ALA A 22 17.53 22.71 -30.54
N THR A 23 16.46 23.42 -30.89
CA THR A 23 15.49 23.96 -29.91
C THR A 23 14.76 22.85 -29.18
N GLN A 24 14.46 21.74 -29.85
CA GLN A 24 13.79 20.59 -29.23
C GLN A 24 14.70 19.87 -28.21
N ILE A 25 15.99 19.71 -28.53
CA ILE A 25 16.98 19.17 -27.60
C ILE A 25 17.15 20.07 -26.39
N GLU A 26 17.23 21.39 -26.58
CA GLU A 26 17.36 22.34 -25.47
C GLU A 26 16.12 22.33 -24.56
N ALA A 27 14.93 22.31 -25.16
CA ALA A 27 13.68 22.16 -24.40
C ALA A 27 13.63 20.84 -23.62
N TRP A 28 14.13 19.75 -24.20
CA TRP A 28 14.24 18.45 -23.53
C TRP A 28 15.23 18.51 -22.35
N ARG A 29 16.40 19.13 -22.52
CA ARG A 29 17.40 19.33 -21.46
C ARG A 29 16.85 20.16 -20.31
N SER A 30 16.22 21.30 -20.62
CA SER A 30 15.57 22.15 -19.60
C SER A 30 14.49 21.39 -18.82
N ARG A 31 13.79 20.45 -19.46
CA ARG A 31 12.84 19.57 -18.77
C ARG A 31 13.55 18.57 -17.85
N GLN A 32 14.62 17.94 -18.31
CA GLN A 32 15.42 17.02 -17.50
C GLN A 32 16.03 17.71 -16.27
N ASP A 33 16.60 18.91 -16.42
CA ASP A 33 17.22 19.66 -15.31
C ASP A 33 16.22 19.95 -14.19
N ARG A 34 15.02 20.42 -14.57
CA ARG A 34 13.98 20.75 -13.60
C ARG A 34 13.43 19.48 -12.93
N ALA A 35 13.29 18.37 -13.66
CA ALA A 35 12.89 17.09 -13.09
C ALA A 35 13.97 16.53 -12.13
N CYS A 36 15.25 16.57 -12.53
CA CYS A 36 16.37 16.18 -11.67
C CYS A 36 16.45 17.06 -10.42
N GLY A 37 16.24 18.38 -10.57
CA GLY A 37 16.16 19.31 -9.45
C GLY A 37 15.02 18.96 -8.48
N ALA A 38 13.84 18.62 -9.01
CA ALA A 38 12.71 18.18 -8.20
C ALA A 38 13.03 16.87 -7.44
N ILE A 39 13.63 15.89 -8.10
CA ILE A 39 14.08 14.64 -7.44
C ILE A 39 15.08 14.97 -6.34
N ARG A 40 16.16 15.70 -6.63
CA ARG A 40 17.21 16.07 -5.65
C ARG A 40 16.62 16.77 -4.43
N SER A 41 15.63 17.65 -4.62
CA SER A 41 15.00 18.35 -3.50
C SER A 41 14.36 17.42 -2.47
N ARG A 42 13.94 16.21 -2.88
CA ARG A 42 13.32 15.20 -2.01
C ARG A 42 14.31 14.21 -1.41
N LEU A 43 15.53 14.13 -1.93
CA LEU A 43 16.56 13.21 -1.44
C LEU A 43 17.21 13.73 -0.15
N GLY A 44 17.55 12.82 0.77
CA GLY A 44 18.47 13.08 1.87
C GLY A 44 19.92 13.25 1.39
N TYR A 45 20.81 13.73 2.26
CA TYR A 45 22.19 14.10 1.90
C TYR A 45 22.95 12.99 1.13
N ASN A 46 22.96 11.77 1.65
CA ASN A 46 23.69 10.64 1.03
C ASN A 46 23.15 10.32 -0.37
N ALA A 47 21.83 10.32 -0.55
CA ALA A 47 21.21 10.07 -1.85
C ALA A 47 21.44 11.22 -2.84
N ARG A 48 21.53 12.47 -2.37
CA ARG A 48 21.94 13.61 -3.20
C ARG A 48 23.36 13.46 -3.71
N VAL A 49 24.31 13.14 -2.84
CA VAL A 49 25.71 12.89 -3.23
C VAL A 49 25.77 11.73 -4.23
N PHE A 50 25.05 10.65 -3.96
CA PHE A 50 25.02 9.45 -4.81
C PHE A 50 24.44 9.68 -6.21
N THR A 51 23.61 10.72 -6.40
CA THR A 51 23.00 11.08 -7.70
C THR A 51 23.66 12.30 -8.37
N THR A 52 24.84 12.70 -7.87
CA THR A 52 25.61 13.81 -8.43
C THR A 52 26.14 13.43 -9.82
N GLY A 53 26.04 14.36 -10.78
CA GLY A 53 26.51 14.15 -12.15
C GLY A 53 25.52 13.42 -13.08
N ILE A 54 24.40 12.89 -12.56
CA ILE A 54 23.35 12.29 -13.38
C ILE A 54 22.42 13.38 -13.92
N LEU A 55 22.25 13.43 -15.23
CA LEU A 55 21.55 14.51 -15.94
C LEU A 55 20.15 14.14 -16.42
N THR A 56 19.74 12.88 -16.29
CA THR A 56 18.40 12.43 -16.69
C THR A 56 17.61 11.96 -15.48
N ALA A 57 16.32 12.28 -15.45
CA ALA A 57 15.42 11.86 -14.39
C ALA A 57 15.37 10.33 -14.28
N GLN A 58 15.29 9.63 -15.42
CA GLN A 58 15.33 8.17 -15.45
C GLN A 58 16.65 7.62 -14.89
N GLY A 59 17.79 8.19 -15.30
CA GLY A 59 19.09 7.78 -14.78
C GLY A 59 19.19 7.98 -13.27
N MET A 60 18.64 9.08 -12.73
CA MET A 60 18.63 9.33 -11.29
C MET A 60 17.81 8.28 -10.54
N ILE A 61 16.60 7.97 -11.01
CA ILE A 61 15.74 6.96 -10.40
C ILE A 61 16.40 5.58 -10.44
N SER A 62 16.84 5.12 -11.61
CA SER A 62 17.50 3.81 -11.74
C SER A 62 18.76 3.72 -10.88
N HIS A 63 19.54 4.79 -10.79
CA HIS A 63 20.72 4.80 -9.92
C HIS A 63 20.35 4.75 -8.43
N LEU A 64 19.29 5.44 -8.00
CA LEU A 64 18.80 5.33 -6.62
C LEU A 64 18.32 3.92 -6.29
N GLU A 65 17.60 3.28 -7.21
CA GLU A 65 17.08 1.91 -7.05
C GLU A 65 18.21 0.91 -6.77
N THR A 66 19.38 1.04 -7.43
CA THR A 66 20.51 0.12 -7.20
C THR A 66 20.99 0.05 -5.76
N ARG A 67 20.79 1.12 -4.98
CA ARG A 67 21.31 1.23 -3.61
C ARG A 67 20.22 1.25 -2.54
N TYR A 68 19.05 1.78 -2.87
CA TYR A 68 18.00 2.05 -1.89
C TYR A 68 16.75 1.19 -2.07
N ARG A 69 16.64 0.43 -3.16
CA ARG A 69 15.53 -0.51 -3.31
C ARG A 69 15.64 -1.60 -2.24
N PRO A 70 14.57 -1.88 -1.48
CA PRO A 70 14.56 -3.01 -0.55
C PRO A 70 14.66 -4.30 -1.36
N VAL A 71 15.79 -5.00 -1.25
CA VAL A 71 16.02 -6.26 -1.95
C VAL A 71 16.65 -7.28 -1.02
N GLY A 72 16.38 -8.56 -1.29
CA GLY A 72 17.01 -9.69 -0.62
C GLY A 72 16.22 -10.29 0.54
N SER A 73 16.58 -11.53 0.88
CA SER A 73 15.81 -12.37 1.79
C SER A 73 15.73 -11.85 3.22
N ALA A 74 16.74 -11.12 3.70
CA ALA A 74 16.73 -10.58 5.06
C ALA A 74 15.62 -9.53 5.27
N ILE A 75 15.46 -8.60 4.31
CA ILE A 75 14.39 -7.59 4.35
C ILE A 75 13.03 -8.28 4.21
N PHE A 76 12.92 -9.26 3.32
CA PHE A 76 11.70 -10.05 3.16
C PHE A 76 11.32 -10.74 4.48
N GLN A 77 12.27 -11.41 5.14
CA GLN A 77 12.02 -12.10 6.41
C GLN A 77 11.58 -11.11 7.51
N GLU A 78 12.17 -9.92 7.55
CA GLU A 78 11.76 -8.89 8.49
C GLU A 78 10.33 -8.40 8.22
N LEU A 79 10.00 -8.13 6.97
CA LEU A 79 8.66 -7.68 6.56
C LEU A 79 7.60 -8.76 6.76
N ASP A 80 7.88 -10.01 6.38
CA ASP A 80 6.98 -11.13 6.60
C ASP A 80 6.75 -11.34 8.09
N ARG A 81 7.80 -11.32 8.92
CA ARG A 81 7.65 -11.40 10.37
C ARG A 81 6.76 -10.28 10.91
N LYS A 82 7.01 -9.02 10.51
CA LYS A 82 6.16 -7.87 10.89
C LYS A 82 4.72 -8.09 10.45
N PHE A 83 4.50 -8.60 9.24
CA PHE A 83 3.18 -8.91 8.73
C PHE A 83 2.47 -9.94 9.61
N GLN A 84 3.13 -11.07 9.91
CA GLN A 84 2.54 -12.16 10.71
C GLN A 84 2.23 -11.73 12.15
N GLU A 85 3.11 -10.99 12.80
CA GLU A 85 2.96 -10.53 14.18
C GLU A 85 1.90 -9.42 14.35
N LEU A 86 1.56 -8.72 13.26
CA LEU A 86 0.65 -7.58 13.34
C LEU A 86 -0.77 -8.01 13.73
N THR A 87 -1.26 -7.45 14.83
CA THR A 87 -2.63 -7.63 15.35
C THR A 87 -3.20 -6.30 15.83
N LEU A 88 -4.52 -6.24 16.03
CA LEU A 88 -5.22 -5.06 16.55
C LEU A 88 -4.70 -4.65 17.93
N ASP A 89 -4.27 -5.60 18.77
CA ASP A 89 -3.70 -5.34 20.11
C ASP A 89 -2.46 -4.43 20.07
N SER A 90 -1.73 -4.41 18.94
CA SER A 90 -0.59 -3.52 18.71
C SER A 90 -0.95 -2.15 18.13
N CYS A 91 -2.23 -1.77 18.12
CA CYS A 91 -2.78 -0.56 17.49
C CYS A 91 -3.88 0.07 18.35
N ASP A 92 -4.11 1.38 18.18
CA ASP A 92 -5.13 2.12 18.94
C ASP A 92 -6.52 2.04 18.32
N SER A 93 -6.63 1.59 17.06
CA SER A 93 -7.90 1.46 16.36
C SER A 93 -7.88 0.44 15.23
N VAL A 94 -9.07 0.02 14.81
CA VAL A 94 -9.24 -0.84 13.62
C VAL A 94 -8.65 -0.19 12.37
N MET A 95 -8.78 1.14 12.23
CA MET A 95 -8.27 1.84 11.06
C MET A 95 -6.73 1.92 11.06
N GLU A 96 -6.11 2.16 12.21
CA GLU A 96 -4.66 2.09 12.31
C GLU A 96 -4.16 0.68 12.02
N TYR A 97 -4.81 -0.33 12.61
CA TYR A 97 -4.51 -1.72 12.36
C TYR A 97 -4.66 -2.09 10.89
N ALA A 98 -5.68 -1.63 10.17
CA ALA A 98 -5.85 -1.93 8.75
C ALA A 98 -4.83 -1.23 7.84
N ASN A 99 -4.26 -0.10 8.26
CA ASN A 99 -3.27 0.63 7.48
C ASN A 99 -1.87 0.00 7.53
N LYS A 100 -1.45 -0.53 8.68
CA LYS A 100 -0.14 -1.19 8.84
C LYS A 100 0.09 -2.40 7.89
N PRO A 101 -0.81 -3.38 7.71
CA PRO A 101 -0.61 -4.52 6.83
C PRO A 101 -0.72 -4.09 5.36
N ARG A 102 -1.44 -3.01 5.03
CA ARG A 102 -1.41 -2.42 3.68
C ARG A 102 -0.03 -1.91 3.32
N GLN A 103 0.63 -1.21 4.25
CA GLN A 103 1.99 -0.73 4.06
C GLN A 103 2.94 -1.91 3.84
N VAL A 104 2.88 -2.94 4.70
CA VAL A 104 3.72 -4.13 4.55
C VAL A 104 3.45 -4.88 3.23
N ARG A 105 2.18 -5.04 2.83
CA ARG A 105 1.82 -5.66 1.53
C ARG A 105 2.36 -4.86 0.35
N ALA A 106 2.34 -3.53 0.41
CA ALA A 106 2.89 -2.66 -0.62
C ALA A 106 4.42 -2.77 -0.70
N GLU A 107 5.10 -2.76 0.45
CA GLU A 107 6.57 -2.93 0.52
C GLU A 107 7.00 -4.31 -0.01
N LEU A 108 6.30 -5.38 0.36
CA LEU A 108 6.56 -6.72 -0.17
C LEU A 108 6.39 -6.78 -1.70
N LEU A 109 5.35 -6.15 -2.25
CA LEU A 109 5.12 -6.10 -3.70
C LEU A 109 6.18 -5.25 -4.43
N GLU A 110 6.71 -4.21 -3.79
CA GLU A 110 7.81 -3.39 -4.33
C GLU A 110 9.14 -4.18 -4.38
N MET A 111 9.35 -5.09 -3.43
CA MET A 111 10.50 -6.00 -3.44
C MET A 111 10.46 -6.92 -4.67
N ASP A 112 9.37 -7.69 -4.83
CA ASP A 112 9.21 -8.64 -5.93
C ASP A 112 7.72 -8.96 -6.20
N GLU A 113 7.34 -9.15 -7.46
CA GLU A 113 5.97 -9.50 -7.85
C GLU A 113 5.52 -10.85 -7.28
N MET A 114 6.45 -11.78 -7.06
CA MET A 114 6.18 -13.08 -6.43
C MET A 114 5.75 -12.94 -4.97
N CYS A 115 6.02 -11.80 -4.33
CA CYS A 115 5.58 -11.51 -2.96
C CYS A 115 4.14 -10.97 -2.91
N GLN A 116 3.41 -10.96 -4.03
CA GLN A 116 2.02 -10.52 -4.06
C GLN A 116 1.15 -11.38 -3.14
N ILE A 117 0.62 -10.75 -2.09
CA ILE A 117 -0.37 -11.38 -1.21
C ILE A 117 -1.74 -11.31 -1.88
N GLY A 118 -2.37 -12.47 -2.06
CA GLY A 118 -3.72 -12.58 -2.60
C GLY A 118 -4.77 -11.98 -1.66
N GLU A 119 -5.81 -11.38 -2.23
CA GLU A 119 -6.88 -10.71 -1.48
C GLU A 119 -7.52 -11.60 -0.40
N PRO A 120 -7.86 -12.89 -0.66
CA PRO A 120 -8.45 -13.75 0.36
C PRO A 120 -7.55 -13.95 1.58
N HIS A 121 -6.24 -14.14 1.35
CA HIS A 121 -5.26 -14.27 2.43
C HIS A 121 -5.11 -12.98 3.22
N PHE A 122 -5.13 -11.84 2.53
CA PHE A 122 -5.00 -10.53 3.14
C PHE A 122 -6.20 -10.18 4.02
N VAL A 123 -7.42 -10.42 3.53
CA VAL A 123 -8.66 -10.29 4.33
C VAL A 123 -8.61 -11.22 5.53
N ASN A 124 -8.28 -12.50 5.32
CA ASN A 124 -8.23 -13.48 6.40
C ASN A 124 -7.21 -13.07 7.48
N LYS A 125 -6.02 -12.59 7.09
CA LYS A 125 -5.01 -12.10 8.03
C LYS A 125 -5.54 -10.96 8.90
N PHE A 126 -6.25 -10.00 8.30
CA PHE A 126 -6.85 -8.90 9.06
C PHE A 126 -7.93 -9.39 10.03
N LEU A 127 -8.86 -10.22 9.57
CA LEU A 127 -9.93 -10.74 10.44
C LEU A 127 -9.37 -11.56 11.60
N CYS A 128 -8.38 -12.43 11.36
CA CYS A 128 -7.73 -13.21 12.40
C CYS A 128 -6.94 -12.34 13.40
N GLY A 129 -6.48 -11.17 12.99
CA GLY A 129 -5.73 -10.26 13.86
C GLY A 129 -6.58 -9.28 14.66
N LEU A 130 -7.91 -9.29 14.52
CA LEU A 130 -8.81 -8.45 15.34
C LEU A 130 -8.83 -8.85 16.82
N GLY A 131 -8.47 -10.09 17.14
CA GLY A 131 -8.40 -10.57 18.53
C GLY A 131 -9.74 -11.02 19.12
N PRO A 132 -9.73 -11.45 20.39
CA PRO A 132 -10.86 -12.14 21.03
C PRO A 132 -12.10 -11.25 21.21
N ASP A 133 -11.92 -9.94 21.38
CA ASP A 133 -13.03 -8.99 21.56
C ASP A 133 -13.94 -8.89 20.32
N TYR A 134 -13.51 -9.43 19.18
CA TYR A 134 -14.25 -9.47 17.93
C TYR A 134 -14.86 -10.84 17.61
N GLU A 135 -14.78 -11.86 18.47
CA GLU A 135 -15.26 -13.22 18.17
C GLU A 135 -16.74 -13.29 17.73
N VAL A 136 -17.61 -12.56 18.42
CA VAL A 136 -19.04 -12.49 18.09
C VAL A 136 -19.26 -11.84 16.73
N PHE A 137 -18.54 -10.75 16.47
CA PHE A 137 -18.54 -10.08 15.17
C PHE A 137 -18.03 -11.00 14.07
N LEU A 138 -16.90 -11.69 14.27
CA LEU A 138 -16.29 -12.60 13.30
C LEU A 138 -17.23 -13.75 12.93
N THR A 139 -17.94 -14.29 13.92
CA THR A 139 -18.96 -15.34 13.69
C THR A 139 -20.06 -14.82 12.77
N ALA A 140 -20.65 -13.66 13.08
CA ALA A 140 -21.70 -13.06 12.25
C ALA A 140 -21.19 -12.64 10.87
N PHE A 141 -19.97 -12.11 10.80
CA PHE A 141 -19.34 -11.69 9.55
C PHE A 141 -19.15 -12.87 8.60
N ASN A 142 -18.58 -13.98 9.09
CA ASN A 142 -18.31 -15.19 8.30
C ASN A 142 -19.59 -15.94 7.88
N GLN A 143 -20.71 -15.75 8.58
CA GLN A 143 -22.00 -16.29 8.14
C GLN A 143 -22.57 -15.51 6.94
N ASN A 144 -22.29 -14.21 6.85
CA ASN A 144 -22.86 -13.34 5.83
C ASN A 144 -21.95 -13.15 4.61
N HIS A 145 -20.64 -13.24 4.80
CA HIS A 145 -19.62 -12.96 3.81
C HIS A 145 -18.81 -14.21 3.46
N ASN A 146 -18.37 -14.30 2.19
CA ASN A 146 -17.44 -15.35 1.78
C ASN A 146 -16.05 -14.77 1.59
N ILE A 147 -15.01 -15.43 2.12
CA ILE A 147 -13.61 -15.06 1.86
C ILE A 147 -13.19 -15.43 0.42
N LEU A 148 -13.80 -16.47 -0.14
CA LEU A 148 -13.60 -16.92 -1.52
C LEU A 148 -14.89 -16.74 -2.34
N PRO A 149 -14.80 -16.46 -3.64
CA PRO A 149 -16.00 -16.36 -4.46
C PRO A 149 -16.66 -17.74 -4.59
N ILE A 150 -17.99 -17.77 -4.51
CA ILE A 150 -18.78 -18.96 -4.84
C ILE A 150 -18.95 -18.98 -6.36
N ARG A 151 -18.53 -20.07 -7.00
CA ARG A 151 -18.55 -20.23 -8.46
C ARG A 151 -19.56 -21.31 -8.86
N ASP A 152 -20.04 -21.23 -10.10
CA ASP A 152 -20.92 -22.25 -10.65
C ASP A 152 -20.20 -23.61 -10.70
N PRO A 153 -20.83 -24.71 -10.22
CA PRO A 153 -20.20 -26.03 -10.20
C PRO A 153 -19.84 -26.58 -11.59
N ASN A 154 -20.61 -26.19 -12.61
CA ASN A 154 -20.46 -26.64 -13.98
C ASN A 154 -19.59 -25.69 -14.82
N ASN A 155 -19.40 -24.44 -14.38
CA ASN A 155 -18.53 -23.48 -15.03
C ASN A 155 -17.80 -22.57 -14.02
N ARG A 156 -16.53 -22.89 -13.75
CA ARG A 156 -15.68 -22.14 -12.83
C ARG A 156 -15.45 -20.67 -13.21
N ASN A 157 -15.73 -20.26 -14.44
CA ASN A 157 -15.60 -18.86 -14.85
C ASN A 157 -16.80 -18.00 -14.41
N ILE A 158 -17.91 -18.60 -14.00
CA ILE A 158 -19.11 -17.89 -13.53
C ILE A 158 -19.06 -17.77 -12.01
N ILE A 159 -19.11 -16.52 -11.52
CA ILE A 159 -19.20 -16.20 -10.09
C ILE A 159 -20.68 -16.04 -9.73
N LEU A 160 -21.15 -16.82 -8.77
CA LEU A 160 -22.52 -16.77 -8.23
C LEU A 160 -22.63 -15.81 -7.02
N LYS A 161 -21.57 -15.73 -6.21
CA LYS A 161 -21.47 -14.78 -5.09
C LYS A 161 -20.02 -14.33 -4.96
N GLU A 162 -19.84 -13.02 -4.91
CA GLU A 162 -18.51 -12.41 -4.78
C GLU A 162 -17.84 -12.72 -3.45
N ALA A 163 -16.51 -12.69 -3.48
CA ALA A 163 -15.71 -12.66 -2.26
C ALA A 163 -15.80 -11.28 -1.60
N VAL A 164 -15.66 -11.25 -0.28
CA VAL A 164 -15.53 -9.99 0.45
C VAL A 164 -14.15 -9.38 0.17
N THR A 165 -14.14 -8.06 0.05
CA THR A 165 -12.91 -7.28 -0.15
C THR A 165 -12.35 -6.79 1.17
N PHE A 166 -11.09 -6.37 1.15
CA PHE A 166 -10.46 -5.77 2.32
C PHE A 166 -11.22 -4.53 2.82
N GLU A 167 -11.71 -3.67 1.92
CA GLU A 167 -12.46 -2.47 2.30
C GLU A 167 -13.76 -2.79 3.05
N ILE A 168 -14.49 -3.82 2.61
CA ILE A 168 -15.73 -4.24 3.27
C ILE A 168 -15.43 -4.79 4.66
N ALA A 169 -14.36 -5.58 4.80
CA ALA A 169 -13.94 -6.13 6.08
C ALA A 169 -13.55 -5.02 7.08
N ILE A 170 -12.79 -4.02 6.64
CA ILE A 170 -12.44 -2.86 7.48
C ILE A 170 -13.70 -2.12 7.90
N PHE A 171 -14.56 -1.77 6.94
CA PHE A 171 -15.75 -0.99 7.23
C PHE A 171 -16.65 -1.69 8.26
N ALA A 172 -16.82 -3.01 8.13
CA ALA A 172 -17.59 -3.79 9.09
C ALA A 172 -16.92 -3.83 10.48
N ALA A 173 -15.61 -4.03 10.54
CA ALA A 173 -14.88 -4.06 11.81
C ALA A 173 -14.85 -2.69 12.51
N SER A 174 -14.74 -1.58 11.77
CA SER A 174 -14.80 -0.23 12.32
C SER A 174 -16.19 0.09 12.90
N GLN A 175 -17.27 -0.34 12.24
CA GLN A 175 -18.61 -0.19 12.82
C GLN A 175 -18.78 -0.97 14.13
N GLU A 176 -18.17 -2.16 14.22
CA GLU A 176 -18.15 -2.91 15.47
C GLU A 176 -17.34 -2.19 16.56
N GLU A 177 -16.18 -1.62 16.23
CA GLU A 177 -15.40 -0.79 17.15
C GLU A 177 -16.23 0.35 17.73
N ASP A 178 -16.94 1.10 16.88
CA ASP A 178 -17.82 2.19 17.31
C ASP A 178 -18.96 1.71 18.21
N ARG A 179 -19.54 0.55 17.89
CA ARG A 179 -20.61 -0.07 18.68
C ARG A 179 -20.12 -0.45 20.07
N GLN A 180 -18.93 -1.05 20.17
CA GLN A 180 -18.32 -1.46 21.44
C GLN A 180 -17.94 -0.24 22.30
N ARG A 181 -17.35 0.79 21.70
CA ARG A 181 -17.05 2.07 22.38
C ARG A 181 -18.33 2.72 22.93
N GLY A 182 -19.39 2.78 22.13
CA GLY A 182 -20.69 3.31 22.55
C GLY A 182 -21.38 2.47 23.63
N ALA A 183 -21.22 1.15 23.64
CA ALA A 183 -21.71 0.29 24.73
C ALA A 183 -20.95 0.55 26.04
N THR A 184 -19.63 0.63 25.98
CA THR A 184 -18.75 0.88 27.14
C THR A 184 -19.05 2.23 27.78
N ALA A 185 -19.19 3.30 26.98
CA ALA A 185 -19.54 4.63 27.48
C ALA A 185 -20.90 4.65 28.22
N ARG A 186 -21.90 3.92 27.71
CA ARG A 186 -23.22 3.80 28.35
C ARG A 186 -23.15 3.06 29.68
N ILE A 187 -22.34 2.00 29.77
CA ILE A 187 -22.14 1.26 31.02
C ILE A 187 -21.45 2.13 32.06
N ALA A 188 -20.39 2.85 31.67
CA ALA A 188 -19.66 3.77 32.56
C ALA A 188 -20.59 4.88 33.10
N HIS A 189 -21.39 5.51 32.24
CA HIS A 189 -22.36 6.52 32.67
C HIS A 189 -23.39 5.96 33.67
N ARG A 190 -23.91 4.74 33.44
CA ARG A 190 -24.86 4.12 34.38
C ARG A 190 -24.23 3.82 35.73
N ALA A 191 -22.96 3.43 35.77
CA ALA A 191 -22.23 3.18 37.02
C ALA A 191 -22.01 4.47 37.83
N MET A 192 -21.73 5.60 37.17
CA MET A 192 -21.54 6.90 37.84
C MET A 192 -22.83 7.49 38.42
N VAL A 193 -23.98 7.28 37.77
CA VAL A 193 -25.29 7.80 38.24
C VAL A 193 -25.89 6.96 39.38
N ALA A 194 -25.36 5.76 39.61
CA ALA A 194 -25.80 4.87 40.68
C ALA A 194 -25.03 5.03 42.01
N GLN A 195 -24.08 5.97 42.08
CA GLN A 195 -23.33 6.37 43.28
C GLN A 195 -23.88 7.68 43.86
#